data_AF-A0A6C0JZ15-F1
#
_entry.id   AF-A0A6C0JZ15-F1
#
_cell.length_a   1.000
_cell.length_b   1.000
_cell.length_c   1.000
_cell.angle_alpha   90.00
_cell.angle_beta   90.00
_cell.angle_gamma   90.00
#
_symmetry.space_group_name_H-M   'P 1'
#
loop_
_entity.id
_entity.type
_entity.pdbx_description
1 polymer ?
#
loop_
_entity_poly.entity_id
_entity_poly.type
_entity_poly.pdbx_seq_one_letter_code
_entity_poly.pdbx_strand_id
1 'polypeptide(L)'
;MAFEKIQDYFIKVDNMHTNARNVAAELQKKYEDARYNLCIAFHSFHVITRLYASTSEVYIYKKGEYVDAVDAEICAYEALQDITEHYNRMSKISGIAKQAYNRAVKMRMEVFFKFRKLRT
;
A
#
# COMPACT_ATOMS: atom_id res chain seq x y z
N MET A 1 22.56 12.68 23.16
CA MET A 1 22.39 14.00 22.53
C MET A 1 21.00 14.08 21.88
N ALA A 2 20.38 15.27 21.82
CA ALA A 2 18.96 15.41 21.43
C ALA A 2 18.70 15.35 19.92
N PHE A 3 19.68 15.78 19.10
CA PHE A 3 19.56 15.76 17.64
C PHE A 3 19.61 14.34 17.07
N GLU A 4 20.54 13.53 17.57
CA GLU A 4 20.73 12.12 17.18
C GLU A 4 19.46 11.32 17.45
N LYS A 5 18.79 11.56 18.58
CA LYS A 5 17.49 10.95 18.88
C LYS A 5 16.40 11.31 17.86
N ILE A 6 16.37 12.56 17.37
CA ILE A 6 15.42 13.00 16.34
C ILE A 6 15.76 12.36 14.99
N GLN A 7 17.05 12.28 14.65
CA GLN A 7 17.55 11.63 13.45
C GLN A 7 17.21 10.13 13.42
N ASP A 8 17.49 9.42 14.51
CA ASP A 8 17.19 7.99 14.65
C ASP A 8 15.68 7.72 14.54
N TYR A 9 14.88 8.57 15.19
CA TYR A 9 13.41 8.50 15.09
C TYR A 9 12.93 8.72 13.66
N PHE A 10 13.45 9.74 12.97
CA PHE A 10 13.10 10.01 11.57
C PHE A 10 13.43 8.83 10.66
N ILE A 11 14.64 8.28 10.75
CA ILE A 11 15.07 7.12 9.94
C ILE A 11 14.14 5.92 10.19
N LYS A 12 13.81 5.63 11.45
CA LYS A 12 12.91 4.52 11.80
C LYS A 12 11.52 4.70 11.20
N VAL A 13 10.95 5.89 11.30
CA VAL A 13 9.62 6.20 10.75
C VAL A 13 9.63 6.17 9.23
N ASP A 14 10.67 6.68 8.59
CA ASP A 14 10.77 6.70 7.12
C ASP A 14 10.91 5.28 6.54
N ASN A 15 11.68 4.40 7.20
CA ASN A 15 11.75 2.98 6.86
C ASN A 15 10.39 2.29 6.99
N MET A 16 9.65 2.54 8.09
CA MET A 16 8.31 1.98 8.28
C MET A 16 7.32 2.47 7.22
N HIS A 17 7.36 3.75 6.87
CA HIS A 17 6.53 4.32 5.81
C HIS A 17 6.85 3.70 4.44
N THR A 18 8.13 3.50 4.12
CA THR A 18 8.57 2.86 2.87
C THR A 18 8.10 1.41 2.80
N ASN A 19 8.23 0.64 3.89
CA ASN A 19 7.74 -0.73 3.96
C ASN A 19 6.22 -0.79 3.77
N ALA A 20 5.46 0.07 4.45
CA ALA A 20 4.01 0.14 4.28
C ALA A 20 3.61 0.49 2.84
N ARG A 21 4.34 1.40 2.18
CA ARG A 21 4.15 1.73 0.76
C ARG A 21 4.37 0.52 -0.14
N ASN A 22 5.43 -0.23 0.09
CA ASN A 22 5.77 -1.41 -0.71
C ASN A 22 4.69 -2.49 -0.57
N VAL A 23 4.25 -2.78 0.67
CA VAL A 23 3.17 -3.73 0.93
C VAL A 23 1.86 -3.29 0.25
N ALA A 24 1.50 -2.01 0.34
CA ALA A 24 0.33 -1.47 -0.34
C ALA A 24 0.42 -1.62 -1.87
N ALA A 25 1.60 -1.38 -2.46
CA ALA A 25 1.82 -1.56 -3.89
C ALA A 25 1.73 -3.04 -4.33
N GLU A 26 2.25 -3.97 -3.53
CA GLU A 26 2.12 -5.41 -3.79
C GLU A 26 0.65 -5.88 -3.73
N LEU A 27 -0.11 -5.40 -2.73
CA LEU A 27 -1.52 -5.72 -2.59
C LEU A 27 -2.37 -5.09 -3.71
N GLN A 28 -2.04 -3.86 -4.11
CA GLN A 28 -2.67 -3.21 -5.27
C GLN A 28 -2.50 -4.05 -6.53
N LYS A 29 -1.29 -4.56 -6.79
CA LYS A 29 -1.03 -5.43 -7.93
C LYS A 29 -1.84 -6.73 -7.86
N LYS A 30 -1.89 -7.39 -6.69
CA LYS A 30 -2.70 -8.61 -6.50
C LYS A 30 -4.19 -8.37 -6.75
N TYR A 31 -4.70 -7.22 -6.31
CA TYR A 31 -6.07 -6.82 -6.58
C TYR A 31 -6.33 -6.59 -8.08
N GLU A 32 -5.42 -5.91 -8.78
CA GLU A 32 -5.51 -5.72 -10.23
C GLU A 32 -5.49 -7.06 -10.99
N ASP A 33 -4.62 -7.99 -10.59
CA ASP A 33 -4.54 -9.33 -11.16
C ASP A 33 -5.84 -10.13 -10.89
N ALA A 34 -6.38 -10.08 -9.67
CA ALA A 34 -7.63 -10.74 -9.30
C ALA A 34 -8.83 -10.17 -10.08
N ARG A 35 -8.90 -8.84 -10.20
CA ARG A 35 -9.94 -8.14 -10.97
C ARG A 35 -9.88 -8.48 -12.46
N TYR A 36 -8.68 -8.62 -13.02
CA TYR A 36 -8.50 -9.08 -14.40
C TYR A 36 -9.00 -10.52 -14.59
N ASN A 37 -8.64 -11.43 -13.67
CA ASN A 37 -9.11 -12.81 -13.71
C ASN A 37 -10.63 -12.93 -13.57
N LEU A 38 -11.24 -12.13 -12.68
CA LEU A 38 -12.69 -12.02 -12.56
C LEU A 38 -13.33 -11.57 -13.87
N CYS A 39 -12.74 -10.59 -14.56
CA CYS A 39 -13.23 -10.14 -15.85
C CYS A 39 -13.22 -11.27 -16.88
N ILE A 40 -12.13 -12.06 -16.96
CA ILE A 40 -12.04 -13.23 -17.84
C ILE A 40 -13.10 -14.28 -17.48
N ALA A 41 -13.21 -14.63 -16.20
CA ALA A 41 -14.14 -15.64 -15.71
C ALA A 41 -15.59 -15.23 -15.97
N PHE A 42 -15.93 -13.95 -15.75
CA PHE A 42 -17.24 -13.38 -16.07
C PHE A 42 -17.59 -13.52 -17.55
N HIS A 43 -16.68 -13.11 -18.44
CA HIS A 43 -16.91 -13.23 -19.89
C HIS A 43 -17.06 -14.68 -20.32
N SER A 44 -16.21 -15.58 -19.79
CA SER A 44 -16.30 -17.01 -20.06
C SER A 44 -17.64 -17.59 -19.61
N PHE A 45 -18.06 -17.29 -18.38
CA PHE A 45 -19.33 -17.77 -17.83
C PHE A 45 -20.53 -17.21 -18.61
N HIS A 46 -20.51 -15.93 -18.97
CA HIS A 46 -21.58 -15.28 -19.75
C HIS A 46 -21.79 -15.87 -21.15
N VAL A 47 -20.72 -16.35 -21.79
CA VAL A 47 -20.85 -17.09 -23.06
C VAL A 47 -21.54 -18.44 -22.81
N ILE A 48 -21.16 -19.13 -21.74
CA ILE A 48 -21.67 -20.46 -21.42
C ILE A 48 -23.15 -20.42 -21.03
N THR A 49 -23.60 -19.37 -20.33
CA THR A 49 -25.03 -19.23 -19.95
C THR A 49 -25.99 -19.15 -21.14
N ARG A 50 -25.50 -18.78 -22.33
CA ARG A 50 -26.29 -18.71 -23.57
C ARG A 50 -26.30 -20.02 -24.36
N LEU A 51 -25.27 -20.85 -24.17
CA LEU A 51 -25.02 -22.03 -24.99
C LEU A 51 -25.40 -23.33 -24.29
N TYR A 52 -25.45 -23.34 -22.95
CA TYR A 52 -25.63 -24.55 -22.17
C TYR A 52 -26.73 -24.37 -21.12
N ALA A 53 -27.47 -25.45 -20.86
CA ALA A 53 -28.43 -25.49 -19.77
C ALA A 53 -27.72 -25.42 -18.41
N SER A 54 -28.39 -24.88 -17.40
CA SER A 54 -27.85 -24.72 -16.04
C SER A 54 -27.50 -26.04 -15.34
N THR A 55 -28.06 -27.15 -15.81
CA THR A 55 -27.79 -28.51 -15.31
C THR A 55 -26.61 -29.19 -16.01
N SER A 56 -26.05 -28.59 -17.06
CA SER A 56 -24.88 -29.15 -17.74
C SER A 56 -23.62 -29.04 -16.88
N GLU A 57 -22.74 -30.03 -16.96
CA GLU A 57 -21.46 -30.04 -16.24
C GLU A 57 -20.60 -28.82 -16.61
N VAL A 58 -20.61 -28.42 -17.89
CA VAL A 58 -19.88 -27.24 -18.38
C VAL A 58 -20.38 -25.96 -17.71
N TYR A 59 -21.69 -25.79 -17.58
CA TYR A 59 -22.27 -24.64 -16.89
C TYR A 59 -21.87 -24.61 -15.41
N ILE A 60 -22.01 -25.75 -14.72
CA ILE A 60 -21.70 -25.86 -13.29
C ILE A 60 -20.23 -25.55 -13.04
N TYR A 61 -19.33 -26.14 -13.83
CA TYR A 61 -17.89 -25.90 -13.74
C TYR A 61 -17.54 -24.42 -13.96
N LYS A 62 -18.07 -23.80 -15.02
CA LYS A 62 -17.80 -22.39 -15.35
C LYS A 62 -18.40 -21.42 -14.34
N LYS A 63 -19.54 -21.77 -13.74
CA LYS A 63 -20.11 -21.02 -12.61
C LYS A 63 -19.18 -21.09 -11.41
N GLY A 64 -18.60 -22.25 -11.11
CA GLY A 64 -17.60 -22.43 -10.06
C GLY A 64 -16.40 -21.50 -10.26
N GLU A 65 -15.78 -21.53 -11.45
CA GLU A 65 -14.65 -20.63 -11.78
C GLU A 65 -14.99 -19.15 -11.61
N TYR A 66 -16.22 -18.74 -11.96
CA TYR A 66 -16.69 -17.37 -11.77
C TYR A 66 -16.84 -17.01 -10.29
N VAL A 67 -17.45 -17.89 -9.49
CA VAL A 67 -17.61 -17.67 -8.03
C VAL A 67 -16.25 -17.60 -7.35
N ASP A 68 -15.34 -18.51 -7.66
CA ASP A 68 -13.98 -18.52 -7.11
C ASP A 68 -13.23 -17.23 -7.45
N ALA A 69 -13.40 -16.70 -8.66
CA ALA A 69 -12.80 -15.44 -9.08
C ALA A 69 -13.42 -14.21 -8.38
N VAL A 70 -14.72 -14.25 -8.06
CA VAL A 70 -15.39 -13.22 -7.24
C VAL A 70 -14.81 -13.24 -5.82
N ASP A 71 -14.73 -14.40 -5.20
CA ASP A 71 -14.21 -14.54 -3.83
C ASP A 71 -12.74 -14.09 -3.73
N ALA A 72 -11.93 -14.41 -4.75
CA ALA A 72 -10.55 -13.97 -4.83
C ALA A 72 -10.42 -12.43 -4.97
N GLU A 73 -11.28 -11.79 -5.75
CA GLU A 73 -11.29 -10.33 -5.90
C GLU A 73 -11.71 -9.62 -4.62
N ILE A 74 -12.74 -10.13 -3.94
CA ILE A 74 -13.19 -9.62 -2.63
C ILE A 74 -12.06 -9.74 -1.60
N CYS A 75 -11.44 -10.92 -1.47
CA CYS A 75 -10.31 -11.12 -0.56
C CYS A 75 -9.15 -10.14 -0.84
N ALA A 76 -8.82 -9.93 -2.11
CA ALA A 76 -7.74 -9.02 -2.49
C ALA A 76 -8.10 -7.55 -2.21
N TYR A 77 -9.36 -7.18 -2.43
CA TYR A 77 -9.87 -5.84 -2.12
C TYR A 77 -9.86 -5.54 -0.63
N GLU A 78 -10.36 -6.46 0.21
CA GLU A 78 -10.37 -6.31 1.67
C GLU A 78 -8.94 -6.14 2.22
N ALA A 79 -8.00 -6.97 1.77
CA ALA A 79 -6.60 -6.86 2.17
C ALA A 79 -5.97 -5.50 1.77
N LEU A 80 -6.32 -4.98 0.59
CA LEU A 80 -5.87 -3.67 0.12
C LEU A 80 -6.50 -2.52 0.91
N GLN A 81 -7.78 -2.64 1.28
CA GLN A 81 -8.48 -1.63 2.07
C GLN A 81 -7.86 -1.49 3.47
N ASP A 82 -7.59 -2.61 4.14
CA ASP A 82 -6.98 -2.64 5.46
C ASP A 82 -5.62 -1.94 5.47
N ILE A 83 -4.75 -2.25 4.50
CA ILE A 83 -3.41 -1.64 4.46
C ILE A 83 -3.45 -0.15 4.10
N THR A 84 -4.45 0.29 3.31
CA THR A 84 -4.56 1.68 2.85
C THR A 84 -4.78 2.62 4.03
N GLU A 85 -5.59 2.23 5.01
CA GLU A 85 -5.79 3.03 6.21
C GLU A 85 -4.49 3.13 7.04
N HIS A 86 -3.80 2.00 7.24
CA HIS A 86 -2.51 1.97 7.95
C HIS A 86 -1.45 2.83 7.26
N TYR A 87 -1.37 2.76 5.93
CA TYR A 87 -0.46 3.56 5.12
C TYR A 87 -0.73 5.06 5.29
N ASN A 88 -2.01 5.48 5.21
CA ASN A 88 -2.39 6.88 5.40
C ASN A 88 -1.99 7.43 6.77
N ARG A 89 -2.15 6.63 7.83
CA ARG A 89 -1.69 6.99 9.18
C ARG A 89 -0.17 7.11 9.24
N MET A 90 0.58 6.16 8.67
CA MET A 90 2.05 6.20 8.62
C MET A 90 2.58 7.37 7.80
N SER A 91 1.92 7.73 6.70
CA SER A 91 2.29 8.88 5.86
C SER A 91 2.23 10.19 6.65
N LYS A 92 1.17 10.38 7.46
CA LYS A 92 1.06 11.54 8.37
C LYS A 92 2.18 11.59 9.39
N ILE A 93 2.51 10.45 10.03
CA ILE A 93 3.59 10.37 11.02
C ILE A 93 4.95 10.67 10.38
N SER A 94 5.22 10.11 9.20
CA SER A 94 6.44 10.40 8.44
C SER A 94 6.56 11.88 8.08
N GLY A 95 5.46 12.52 7.66
CA GLY A 95 5.43 13.96 7.41
C GLY A 95 5.81 14.79 8.65
N ILE A 96 5.28 14.45 9.82
CA ILE A 96 5.62 15.11 11.09
C ILE A 96 7.08 14.88 11.45
N ALA A 97 7.57 13.64 11.36
CA ALA A 97 8.95 13.29 11.65
C ALA A 97 9.93 14.04 10.74
N LYS A 98 9.62 14.15 9.44
CA LYS A 98 10.40 14.91 8.46
C LYS A 98 10.45 16.40 8.80
N GLN A 99 9.32 16.99 9.19
CA GLN A 99 9.29 18.39 9.60
C GLN A 99 10.14 18.63 10.86
N ALA A 100 10.04 17.75 11.86
CA ALA A 100 10.83 17.83 13.08
C ALA A 100 12.34 17.70 12.80
N TYR A 101 12.73 16.73 11.96
CA TYR A 101 14.11 16.55 11.53
C TYR A 101 14.65 17.78 10.80
N ASN A 102 13.91 18.31 9.82
CA ASN A 102 14.31 19.51 9.07
C ASN A 102 14.51 20.73 9.98
N ARG A 103 13.63 20.92 10.97
CA ARG A 103 13.78 22.00 11.98
C ARG A 103 15.05 21.80 12.81
N ALA A 104 15.31 20.57 13.27
CA ALA A 104 16.50 20.25 14.04
C ALA A 104 17.80 20.47 13.23
N VAL A 105 17.81 20.12 11.94
CA VAL A 105 18.94 20.37 11.02
C VAL A 105 19.18 21.87 10.88
N LYS A 106 18.12 22.66 10.65
CA LYS A 106 18.23 24.12 10.54
C LYS A 106 18.83 24.75 11.80
N MET A 107 18.34 24.38 12.98
CA MET A 107 18.88 24.87 14.26
C MET A 107 20.36 24.51 14.42
N ARG A 108 20.75 23.28 14.07
CA ARG A 108 22.15 22.83 14.14
C ARG A 108 23.05 23.64 13.21
N MET A 109 22.59 23.93 11.99
CA MET A 109 23.31 24.79 11.04
C MET A 109 23.44 26.23 11.56
N GLU A 110 22.37 26.82 12.08
CA GLU A 110 22.41 28.18 12.65
C GLU A 110 23.41 28.30 13.80
N VAL A 111 23.44 27.32 14.69
CA VAL A 111 24.43 27.24 15.78
C VAL A 111 25.85 27.14 15.21
N PHE A 112 26.06 26.25 14.24
CA PHE A 112 27.36 26.09 13.59
C PHE A 112 27.87 27.39 12.93
N PHE A 113 26.99 28.09 12.20
CA PHE A 113 27.35 29.37 11.56
C PHE A 113 27.57 30.51 12.56
N LYS A 114 26.80 30.57 13.66
CA LYS A 114 27.04 31.54 14.74
C LYS A 114 28.42 31.35 15.38
N PHE A 115 28.80 30.10 15.68
CA PHE A 115 30.13 29.80 16.22
C PHE A 115 31.26 30.10 15.23
N ARG A 116 31.02 29.93 13.93
CA ARG A 116 32.00 30.26 12.89
C ARG A 116 32.27 31.77 12.79
N LYS A 117 31.25 32.61 12.93
CA LYS A 117 31.37 34.08 12.92
C LYS A 117 32.07 34.65 14.16
N LEU A 118 32.05 33.95 15.29
CA LEU A 118 32.74 34.36 16.51
C LEU A 118 34.24 33.98 16.54
N ARG A 119 34.69 33.17 15.58
CA ARG A 119 36.09 32.75 15.42
C ARG A 119 36.86 33.52 14.34
N THR A 120 36.17 34.34 13.56
CA THR A 120 36.73 35.28 12.57
C THR A 120 36.66 36.69 13.11
#